data_AF-A0A1R3WSB2-F1
#
_entry.id   AF-A0A1R3WSB2-F1
#
_cell.length_a   1.000
_cell.length_b   1.000
_cell.length_c   1.000
_cell.angle_alpha   90.00
_cell.angle_beta   90.00
_cell.angle_gamma   90.00
#
_symmetry.space_group_name_H-M   'P 1'
#
loop_
_entity.id
_entity.type
_entity.pdbx_description
1 polymer ?
#
loop_
_entity_poly.entity_id
_entity_poly.type
_entity_poly.pdbx_seq_one_letter_code
_entity_poly.pdbx_strand_id
1 'polypeptide(L)'
;MRRAYFFLPLAALVALAAYLGLQYGQVPSETEIINRYAAAYLASAPDGAKPTDCAATPHPHDSIRMVITCSHPSGLITTYFVGPRGEALPEPQGPSA
;
A
#
# COMPACT_ATOMS: atom_id res chain seq x y z
N MET A 1 12.43 -9.57 47.79
CA MET A 1 11.86 -9.24 46.47
C MET A 1 12.70 -9.91 45.39
N ARG A 2 12.07 -10.65 44.46
CA ARG A 2 12.80 -11.44 43.44
C ARG A 2 13.45 -10.47 42.45
N ARG A 3 14.76 -10.60 42.21
CA ARG A 3 15.54 -9.71 41.31
C ARG A 3 14.90 -9.51 39.92
N ALA A 4 14.09 -10.47 39.48
CA ALA A 4 13.31 -10.42 38.24
C ALA A 4 12.35 -9.22 38.12
N TYR A 5 11.83 -8.67 39.24
CA TYR A 5 10.91 -7.52 39.19
C TYR A 5 11.58 -6.23 38.69
N PHE A 6 12.89 -6.08 38.88
CA PHE A 6 13.61 -4.91 38.38
C PHE A 6 13.73 -4.90 36.85
N PHE A 7 13.69 -6.07 36.19
CA PHE A 7 13.77 -6.20 34.74
C PHE A 7 12.39 -6.21 34.04
N LEU A 8 11.31 -6.28 34.81
CA LEU A 8 9.94 -6.29 34.30
C LEU A 8 9.61 -5.08 33.40
N PRO A 9 9.93 -3.81 33.77
CA PRO A 9 9.63 -2.68 32.89
C PRO A 9 10.42 -2.73 31.58
N LEU A 10 11.67 -3.19 31.61
CA LEU A 10 12.47 -3.36 30.41
C LEU A 10 11.88 -4.45 29.49
N ALA A 11 11.52 -5.59 30.07
CA ALA A 11 10.91 -6.69 29.32
C ALA A 11 9.57 -6.28 28.68
N ALA A 12 8.76 -5.49 29.40
CA ALA A 12 7.51 -4.94 28.87
C ALA A 12 7.75 -4.00 27.67
N LEU A 13 8.75 -3.11 27.76
CA LEU A 13 9.11 -2.22 26.65
C LEU A 13 9.61 -2.99 25.42
N VAL A 14 10.46 -4.00 25.62
CA VAL A 14 10.95 -4.85 24.53
C VAL A 14 9.80 -5.62 23.86
N ALA A 15 8.90 -6.20 24.65
CA ALA A 15 7.73 -6.90 24.13
C ALA A 15 6.80 -5.95 23.36
N LEU A 16 6.59 -4.73 23.85
CA LEU A 16 5.78 -3.72 23.18
C LEU A 16 6.42 -3.29 21.85
N ALA A 17 7.72 -3.02 21.83
CA ALA A 17 8.45 -2.66 20.61
C ALA A 17 8.39 -3.78 19.57
N ALA A 18 8.58 -5.03 19.99
CA ALA A 18 8.47 -6.19 19.12
C ALA A 18 7.05 -6.35 18.55
N TYR A 19 6.02 -6.17 19.38
CA TYR A 19 4.62 -6.23 18.95
C TYR A 19 4.28 -5.14 17.91
N LEU A 20 4.67 -3.90 18.17
CA LEU A 20 4.46 -2.79 17.24
C LEU A 20 5.25 -3.00 15.94
N GLY A 21 6.50 -3.45 16.03
CA GLY A 21 7.32 -3.77 14.86
C GLY A 21 6.69 -4.87 13.99
N LEU A 22 6.12 -5.91 14.61
CA LEU A 22 5.42 -6.97 13.88
C LEU A 22 4.12 -6.49 13.22
N GLN A 23 3.36 -5.62 13.88
CA GLN A 23 2.13 -5.05 13.33
C GLN A 23 2.41 -4.12 12.14
N TYR A 24 3.35 -3.16 12.28
CA TYR A 24 3.65 -2.17 11.24
C TYR A 24 4.66 -2.66 10.18
N GLY A 25 5.35 -3.77 10.45
CA GLY A 25 6.32 -4.38 9.53
C GLY A 25 5.67 -5.19 8.42
N GLN A 26 4.39 -5.54 8.52
CA GLN A 26 3.72 -6.35 7.50
C GLN A 26 3.61 -5.57 6.20
N VAL A 27 4.14 -6.15 5.12
CA VAL A 27 4.01 -5.58 3.78
C VAL A 27 2.57 -5.85 3.32
N PRO A 28 1.82 -4.83 2.86
CA PRO A 28 0.47 -5.04 2.36
C PRO A 28 0.45 -6.04 1.21
N SER A 29 -0.60 -6.86 1.20
CA SER A 29 -0.89 -7.75 0.07
C SER A 29 -1.27 -6.95 -1.16
N GLU A 30 -1.03 -7.50 -2.35
CA GLU A 30 -1.34 -6.83 -3.61
C GLU A 30 -2.84 -6.53 -3.72
N THR A 31 -3.67 -7.49 -3.32
CA THR A 31 -5.13 -7.33 -3.28
C THR A 31 -5.56 -6.17 -2.38
N GLU A 32 -4.94 -6.00 -1.22
CA GLU A 32 -5.28 -4.92 -0.30
C GLU A 32 -4.87 -3.54 -0.82
N ILE A 33 -3.71 -3.48 -1.48
CA ILE A 33 -3.27 -2.27 -2.19
C ILE A 33 -4.30 -1.92 -3.28
N ILE A 34 -4.65 -2.85 -4.15
CA ILE A 34 -5.59 -2.63 -5.25
C ILE A 34 -6.95 -2.15 -4.73
N ASN A 35 -7.50 -2.83 -3.73
CA ASN A 35 -8.80 -2.46 -3.16
C ASN A 35 -8.79 -1.05 -2.54
N ARG A 36 -7.68 -0.65 -1.93
CA ARG A 36 -7.51 0.71 -1.39
C ARG A 36 -7.56 1.77 -2.48
N TYR A 37 -6.84 1.56 -3.59
CA TYR A 37 -6.83 2.50 -4.71
C TYR A 37 -8.15 2.46 -5.50
N ALA A 38 -8.78 1.30 -5.63
CA ALA A 38 -10.12 1.19 -6.22
C ALA A 38 -11.16 1.98 -5.41
N ALA A 39 -11.09 1.93 -4.08
CA ALA A 39 -11.95 2.75 -3.22
C ALA A 39 -11.69 4.25 -3.38
N ALA A 40 -10.41 4.66 -3.50
CA ALA A 40 -10.06 6.05 -3.78
C ALA A 40 -10.58 6.53 -5.15
N TYR A 41 -10.45 5.68 -6.17
CA TYR A 41 -11.01 5.93 -7.50
C TYR A 41 -12.52 6.11 -7.44
N LEU A 42 -13.25 5.20 -6.80
CA LEU A 42 -14.72 5.29 -6.65
C LEU A 42 -15.16 6.58 -5.94
N ALA A 43 -14.37 7.10 -5.01
CA ALA A 43 -14.67 8.36 -4.32
C ALA A 43 -14.48 9.61 -5.20
N SER A 44 -13.60 9.52 -6.20
CA SER A 44 -13.27 10.63 -7.10
C SER A 44 -13.91 10.53 -8.49
N ALA A 45 -14.35 9.35 -8.89
CA ALA A 45 -14.78 9.06 -10.24
C ALA A 45 -16.22 9.49 -10.51
N PRO A 46 -16.58 9.75 -11.79
CA PRO A 46 -17.95 10.02 -12.21
C PRO A 46 -18.90 8.84 -11.93
N ASP A 47 -20.22 9.11 -11.98
CA ASP A 47 -21.25 8.08 -11.83
C ASP A 47 -21.04 6.92 -12.82
N GLY A 48 -21.16 5.69 -12.29
CA GLY A 48 -20.98 4.45 -13.06
C GLY A 48 -19.61 3.78 -12.89
N ALA A 49 -18.70 4.38 -12.12
CA ALA A 49 -17.42 3.77 -11.77
C ALA A 49 -17.62 2.46 -10.97
N LYS A 50 -16.83 1.44 -11.31
CA LYS A 50 -16.83 0.14 -10.62
C LYS A 50 -15.43 -0.20 -10.10
N PRO A 51 -15.32 -0.95 -8.99
CA PRO A 51 -14.03 -1.41 -8.49
C PRO A 51 -13.32 -2.35 -9.48
N THR A 52 -14.08 -3.03 -10.35
CA THR A 52 -13.54 -3.91 -11.41
C THR A 52 -12.91 -3.16 -12.58
N ASP A 53 -13.05 -1.84 -12.63
CA ASP A 53 -12.44 -1.01 -13.67
C ASP A 53 -10.93 -0.82 -13.43
N CYS A 54 -10.45 -1.15 -12.23
CA CYS A 54 -9.05 -1.06 -11.84
C CYS A 54 -8.31 -2.39 -12.05
N ALA A 55 -7.19 -2.34 -12.76
CA ALA A 55 -6.27 -3.45 -12.95
C ALA A 55 -4.88 -3.08 -12.45
N ALA A 56 -4.23 -4.00 -11.72
CA ALA A 56 -2.82 -3.85 -11.35
C ALA A 56 -1.93 -4.60 -12.32
N THR A 57 -0.81 -3.99 -12.69
CA THR A 57 0.24 -4.61 -13.50
C THR A 57 1.60 -4.37 -12.83
N PRO A 58 2.50 -5.37 -12.79
CA PRO A 58 3.86 -5.18 -12.30
C PRO A 58 4.61 -4.15 -13.16
N HIS A 59 5.48 -3.35 -12.55
CA HIS A 59 6.33 -2.40 -13.28
C HIS A 59 7.79 -2.90 -13.30
N PRO A 60 8.55 -2.71 -14.39
CA PRO A 60 9.96 -3.10 -14.45
C PRO A 60 10.92 -2.23 -13.61
N HIS A 61 10.44 -1.18 -12.93
CA HIS A 61 11.31 -0.30 -12.14
C HIS A 61 11.39 -0.79 -10.69
N ASP A 62 12.59 -0.91 -10.12
CA ASP A 62 12.79 -1.40 -8.74
C ASP A 62 12.08 -0.56 -7.66
N SER A 63 11.84 0.73 -7.93
CA SER A 63 11.12 1.62 -7.01
C SER A 63 9.60 1.47 -7.10
N ILE A 64 9.05 0.88 -8.17
CA ILE A 64 7.62 0.74 -8.42
C ILE A 64 7.26 -0.72 -8.37
N ARG A 65 6.54 -1.12 -7.34
CA ARG A 65 6.10 -2.51 -7.19
C ARG A 65 5.00 -2.86 -8.19
N MET A 66 4.05 -1.94 -8.39
CA MET A 66 2.95 -2.13 -9.32
C MET A 66 2.39 -0.79 -9.77
N VAL A 67 1.75 -0.80 -10.93
CA VAL A 67 0.93 0.30 -11.44
C VAL A 67 -0.51 -0.15 -11.46
N ILE A 68 -1.39 0.69 -10.91
CA ILE A 68 -2.83 0.45 -10.89
C ILE A 68 -3.45 1.41 -11.89
N THR A 69 -4.07 0.85 -12.92
CA THR A 69 -4.75 1.61 -13.97
C THR A 69 -6.24 1.36 -13.85
N CYS A 70 -7.01 2.42 -13.60
CA CYS A 70 -8.47 2.39 -13.57
C CYS A 70 -9.02 3.02 -14.85
N SER A 71 -9.78 2.25 -15.64
CA SER A 71 -10.39 2.71 -16.89
C SER A 71 -11.91 2.88 -16.75
N HIS A 72 -12.37 4.13 -16.69
CA HIS A 72 -13.79 4.42 -16.63
C HIS A 72 -14.47 4.11 -17.98
N PRO A 73 -15.73 3.63 -17.97
CA PRO A 73 -16.52 3.42 -19.20
C PRO A 73 -16.68 4.67 -20.09
N SER A 74 -16.53 5.87 -19.51
CA SER A 74 -16.54 7.13 -20.26
C SER A 74 -15.23 7.47 -20.98
N GLY A 75 -14.20 6.61 -20.86
CA GLY A 75 -12.88 6.81 -21.45
C GLY A 75 -11.87 7.56 -20.57
N LEU A 76 -12.22 7.86 -19.31
CA LEU A 76 -11.27 8.46 -18.36
C LEU A 76 -10.33 7.38 -17.81
N ILE A 77 -9.02 7.58 -17.94
CA ILE A 77 -8.01 6.66 -17.42
C ILE A 77 -7.27 7.34 -16.27
N THR A 78 -7.21 6.69 -15.12
CA THR A 78 -6.43 7.16 -13.97
C THR A 78 -5.39 6.12 -13.60
N THR A 79 -4.13 6.54 -13.54
CA THR A 79 -2.98 5.68 -13.27
C THR A 79 -2.36 6.04 -11.93
N TYR A 80 -2.14 5.04 -11.08
CA TYR A 80 -1.48 5.19 -9.79
C TYR A 80 -0.20 4.35 -9.78
N PHE A 81 0.95 5.01 -9.57
CA PHE A 81 2.22 4.32 -9.36
C PHE A 81 2.36 3.98 -7.89
N VAL A 82 2.60 2.71 -7.59
CA VAL A 82 2.61 2.22 -6.21
C VAL A 82 3.95 1.59 -5.86
N GLY A 83 4.52 2.08 -4.77
CA GLY A 83 5.80 1.59 -4.22
C GLY A 83 5.67 0.27 -3.45
N PRO A 84 6.80 -0.28 -2.95
CA PRO A 84 6.86 -1.58 -2.29
C PRO A 84 5.87 -1.81 -1.15
N ARG A 85 5.51 -0.75 -0.40
CA ARG A 85 4.62 -0.82 0.76
C ARG A 85 3.21 -0.29 0.48
N GLY A 86 2.85 -0.05 -0.77
CA GLY A 86 1.53 0.48 -1.13
C GLY A 86 1.44 2.01 -1.11
N GLU A 87 2.57 2.72 -1.06
CA GLU A 87 2.66 4.17 -1.11
C GLU A 87 2.48 4.71 -2.54
N ALA A 88 1.79 5.84 -2.69
CA ALA A 88 1.70 6.51 -3.97
C ALA A 88 3.03 7.17 -4.30
N LEU A 89 3.59 6.81 -5.45
CA LEU A 89 4.80 7.41 -5.99
C LEU A 89 4.46 8.39 -7.11
N PRO A 90 5.28 9.45 -7.27
CA PRO A 90 5.16 10.30 -8.45
C PRO A 90 5.44 9.47 -9.70
N GLU A 91 4.82 9.87 -10.81
CA GLU A 91 5.05 9.26 -12.11
C GLU A 91 6.56 9.30 -12.43
N PRO A 92 7.17 8.15 -12.78
CA PRO A 92 8.60 8.09 -13.05
C PRO A 92 8.97 9.07 -14.18
N GLN A 93 9.83 10.02 -13.87
CA GLN A 93 10.37 10.98 -14.83
C GLN A 93 11.50 10.30 -15.62
N GLY A 94 11.14 9.53 -16.64
CA GLY A 94 12.10 8.83 -17.50
C GLY A 94 11.41 8.23 -18.73
N PRO A 95 12.15 7.95 -19.82
CA PRO A 95 11.55 7.32 -20.98
C PRO A 95 10.96 5.96 -20.58
N SER A 96 9.68 5.76 -20.88
CA SER A 96 9.03 4.46 -20.82
C SER A 96 9.85 3.49 -21.69
N ALA A 97 10.54 2.55 -21.03
CA ALA A 97 11.38 1.55 -21.69
C ALA A 97 10.54 0.54 -22.48
#